data_AF-A0A6G2DVE7-F1
#
_entry.id   AF-A0A6G2DVE7-F1
#
_cell.length_a   1.000
_cell.length_b   1.000
_cell.length_c   1.000
_cell.angle_alpha   90.00
_cell.angle_beta   90.00
_cell.angle_gamma   90.00
#
_symmetry.space_group_name_H-M   'P 1'
#
loop_
_entity.id
_entity.type
_entity.pdbx_description
1 polymer ?
#
loop_
_entity_poly.entity_id
_entity_poly.type
_entity_poly.pdbx_seq_one_letter_code
_entity_poly.pdbx_strand_id
1 'polypeptide(L)'
;MKNSIMDTKFDRRILLLNKIIIVFIVLMTLLPLLYIVVASFMDPKVLVSRGISFNPADWTVEGYQRVFSDQSILRGFINSLLYSFGFAALTVLLSVFTAYPLSKKDLVGRRWINYFLIVTMFFGGGLVPTYLLVKELGMLNTPWAIIVPGAVNVWNIILARAYFQGLPEELVEAAVIDGANDLQIFFKIMLPLAKPIMFVLFLYAFVGQWN
;
A
#
# COMPACT_ATOMS: atom_id res chain seq x y z
N MET A 1 -21.06 -23.87 -7.07
CA MET A 1 -21.32 -24.45 -8.41
C MET A 1 -19.99 -24.88 -9.02
N LYS A 2 -19.73 -26.19 -9.08
CA LYS A 2 -18.54 -26.75 -9.72
C LYS A 2 -18.89 -26.89 -11.20
N ASN A 3 -18.47 -25.94 -12.04
CA ASN A 3 -18.63 -26.08 -13.48
C ASN A 3 -17.76 -27.25 -13.95
N SER A 4 -18.30 -28.47 -13.97
CA SER A 4 -17.65 -29.63 -14.57
C SER A 4 -17.80 -29.53 -16.09
N ILE A 5 -17.12 -28.56 -16.69
CA ILE A 5 -16.87 -28.60 -18.12
C ILE A 5 -15.95 -29.82 -18.31
N MET A 6 -16.35 -30.76 -19.16
CA MET A 6 -15.46 -31.86 -19.55
C MET A 6 -14.32 -31.25 -20.36
N ASP A 7 -13.25 -30.85 -19.67
CA ASP A 7 -12.04 -30.31 -20.29
C ASP A 7 -11.58 -31.27 -21.39
N THR A 8 -11.46 -30.75 -22.62
CA THR A 8 -10.94 -31.54 -23.74
C THR A 8 -9.51 -31.97 -23.44
N LYS A 9 -8.99 -32.98 -24.15
CA LYS A 9 -7.58 -33.42 -23.99
C LYS A 9 -6.59 -32.26 -24.21
N PHE A 10 -6.96 -31.28 -25.03
CA PHE A 10 -6.18 -30.07 -25.26
C PHE A 10 -6.22 -29.13 -24.06
N ASP A 11 -7.41 -28.84 -23.51
CA ASP A 11 -7.57 -27.99 -22.32
C ASP A 11 -6.79 -28.55 -21.12
N ARG A 12 -6.83 -29.87 -20.92
CA ARG A 12 -6.06 -30.53 -19.85
C ARG A 12 -4.55 -30.33 -20.00
N ARG A 13 -4.02 -30.32 -21.24
CA ARG A 13 -2.59 -30.07 -21.51
C ARG A 13 -2.22 -28.62 -21.22
N ILE A 14 -3.06 -27.66 -21.63
CA ILE A 14 -2.85 -26.24 -21.33
C ILE A 14 -2.89 -25.98 -19.82
N LEU A 15 -3.88 -26.54 -19.12
CA LEU A 15 -4.00 -26.39 -17.67
C LEU A 15 -2.82 -27.02 -16.92
N LEU A 16 -2.30 -28.16 -17.40
CA LEU A 16 -1.10 -28.77 -16.84
C LEU A 16 0.13 -27.87 -17.05
N LEU A 17 0.34 -27.36 -18.26
CA LEU A 17 1.44 -26.44 -18.57
C LEU A 17 1.35 -25.15 -17.74
N ASN A 18 0.16 -24.58 -17.61
CA ASN A 18 -0.08 -23.40 -16.77
C ASN A 18 0.25 -23.69 -15.29
N LYS A 19 -0.19 -24.84 -14.75
CA LYS A 19 0.17 -25.26 -13.38
C LYS A 19 1.68 -25.38 -13.20
N ILE A 20 2.39 -25.97 -14.16
CA ILE A 20 3.87 -26.09 -14.10
C ILE A 20 4.52 -24.70 -14.08
N ILE A 21 4.08 -23.78 -14.94
CA ILE A 21 4.60 -22.41 -14.97
C ILE A 21 4.32 -21.69 -13.65
N ILE A 22 3.10 -21.78 -13.12
CA ILE A 22 2.74 -21.17 -11.83
C ILE A 22 3.61 -21.73 -10.70
N VAL A 23 3.78 -23.06 -10.63
CA VAL A 23 4.65 -23.70 -9.62
C VAL A 23 6.09 -23.20 -9.75
N PHE A 24 6.60 -23.09 -10.98
CA PHE A 24 7.95 -22.59 -11.21
C PHE A 24 8.11 -21.13 -10.75
N ILE A 25 7.15 -20.25 -11.06
CA ILE A 25 7.15 -18.85 -10.59
C ILE A 25 7.10 -18.78 -9.07
N VAL A 26 6.26 -19.61 -8.42
CA VAL A 26 6.18 -19.70 -6.96
C VAL A 26 7.50 -20.16 -6.35
N LEU A 27 8.19 -21.14 -6.96
CA LEU A 27 9.50 -21.58 -6.49
C LEU A 27 10.56 -20.49 -6.66
N MET A 28 10.56 -19.76 -7.78
CA MET A 28 11.51 -18.65 -8.00
C MET A 28 11.37 -17.53 -6.97
N THR A 29 10.16 -17.27 -6.46
CA THR A 29 9.93 -16.25 -5.43
C THR A 29 10.16 -16.76 -4.02
N LEU A 30 9.76 -18.00 -3.72
CA LEU A 30 9.88 -18.57 -2.37
C LEU A 30 11.30 -19.04 -2.02
N LEU A 31 12.07 -19.57 -2.97
CA LEU A 31 13.40 -20.12 -2.68
C LEU A 31 14.38 -19.07 -2.13
N PRO A 32 14.49 -17.84 -2.68
CA PRO A 32 15.33 -16.81 -2.10
C PRO A 32 14.89 -16.39 -0.70
N LEU A 33 13.58 -16.36 -0.44
CA LEU A 33 13.05 -16.03 0.89
C LEU A 33 13.38 -17.12 1.90
N LEU A 34 13.18 -18.38 1.53
CA LEU A 34 13.55 -19.53 2.36
C LEU A 34 15.07 -19.54 2.63
N TYR A 35 15.88 -19.23 1.63
CA TYR A 35 17.33 -19.11 1.77
C TYR A 35 17.70 -18.07 2.83
N ILE A 36 17.12 -16.87 2.78
CA ILE A 36 17.40 -15.80 3.75
C ILE A 36 16.99 -16.24 5.16
N VAL A 37 15.84 -16.89 5.32
CA VAL A 37 15.36 -17.38 6.63
C VAL A 37 16.27 -18.47 7.18
N VAL A 38 16.69 -19.44 6.37
CA VAL A 38 17.61 -20.49 6.84
C VAL A 38 18.97 -19.88 7.17
N ALA A 39 19.50 -19.02 6.29
CA ALA A 39 20.77 -18.35 6.48
C ALA A 39 20.80 -17.47 7.75
N SER A 40 19.68 -16.85 8.14
CA SER A 40 19.63 -16.01 9.35
C SER A 40 19.74 -16.78 10.66
N PHE A 41 19.55 -18.10 10.65
CA PHE A 41 19.76 -18.99 11.81
C PHE A 41 21.10 -19.72 11.78
N MET A 42 21.99 -19.46 10.83
CA MET A 42 23.26 -20.17 10.70
C MET A 42 24.44 -19.39 11.26
N ASP A 43 25.49 -20.10 11.72
CA ASP A 43 26.77 -19.48 12.04
C ASP A 43 27.35 -18.84 10.76
N PRO A 44 27.69 -17.53 10.77
CA PRO A 44 28.21 -16.83 9.60
C PRO A 44 29.46 -17.49 8.99
N LYS A 45 30.31 -18.09 9.81
CA LYS A 45 31.53 -18.79 9.34
C LYS A 45 31.15 -20.07 8.59
N VAL A 46 30.15 -20.81 9.07
CA VAL A 46 29.67 -22.02 8.39
C VAL A 46 28.98 -21.66 7.09
N LEU A 47 28.09 -20.65 7.11
CA LEU A 47 27.36 -20.19 5.93
C LEU A 47 28.31 -19.78 4.79
N VAL A 48 29.38 -19.02 5.11
CA VAL A 48 30.35 -18.56 4.11
C VAL A 48 31.25 -19.68 3.61
N SER A 49 31.66 -20.61 4.47
CA SER A 49 32.65 -21.65 4.12
C SER A 49 32.03 -22.90 3.46
N ARG A 50 30.81 -23.28 3.85
CA ARG A 50 30.16 -24.53 3.41
C ARG A 50 28.81 -24.31 2.74
N GLY A 51 28.27 -23.10 2.76
CA GLY A 51 26.91 -22.83 2.31
C GLY A 51 25.86 -23.25 3.35
N ILE A 52 24.65 -23.59 2.90
CA ILE A 52 23.56 -24.02 3.78
C ILE A 52 23.89 -25.39 4.40
N SER A 53 23.77 -25.47 5.72
CA SER A 53 23.90 -26.71 6.50
C SER A 53 22.61 -26.97 7.27
N PHE A 54 22.10 -28.20 7.16
CA PHE A 54 20.94 -28.69 7.91
C PHE A 54 21.33 -29.39 9.22
N ASN A 55 22.60 -29.34 9.60
CA ASN A 55 23.07 -29.89 10.88
C ASN A 55 22.70 -28.93 12.02
N PRO A 56 21.96 -29.36 13.06
CA PRO A 56 21.57 -28.49 14.17
C PRO A 56 22.74 -27.83 14.91
N ALA A 57 23.94 -28.41 14.86
CA ALA A 57 25.14 -27.84 15.48
C ALA A 57 25.64 -26.56 14.81
N ASP A 58 25.28 -26.33 13.54
CA ASP A 58 25.70 -25.16 12.77
C ASP A 58 24.70 -23.99 12.90
N TRP A 59 23.65 -24.16 13.71
CA TRP A 59 22.57 -23.20 13.90
C TRP A 59 22.81 -22.36 15.16
N THR A 60 22.59 -21.06 15.05
CA THR A 60 22.76 -20.09 16.14
C THR A 60 21.69 -18.99 16.08
N VAL A 61 21.40 -18.40 17.24
CA VAL A 61 20.51 -17.23 17.38
C VAL A 61 21.28 -15.95 17.68
N GLU A 62 22.61 -16.01 17.70
CA GLU A 62 23.48 -14.86 18.02
C GLU A 62 23.23 -13.67 17.09
N GLY A 63 22.96 -13.93 15.80
CA GLY A 63 22.59 -12.88 14.84
C GLY A 63 21.37 -12.07 15.27
N TYR A 64 20.31 -12.76 15.73
CA TYR A 64 19.12 -12.09 16.26
C TYR A 64 19.42 -11.35 17.57
N GLN A 65 20.17 -11.96 18.50
CA GLN A 65 20.58 -11.29 19.74
C GLN A 65 21.33 -9.99 19.44
N ARG A 66 22.23 -10.00 18.45
CA ARG A 66 22.98 -8.83 18.02
C ARG A 66 22.07 -7.74 17.45
N VAL A 67 21.13 -8.10 16.58
CA VAL A 67 20.14 -7.18 16.00
C VAL A 67 19.25 -6.56 17.08
N PHE A 68 18.72 -7.36 18.00
CA PHE A 68 17.86 -6.86 19.08
C PHE A 68 18.62 -6.10 20.18
N SER A 69 19.93 -6.30 20.30
CA SER A 69 20.77 -5.51 21.22
C SER A 69 21.11 -4.11 20.68
N ASP A 70 21.03 -3.91 19.35
CA ASP A 70 21.32 -2.63 18.73
C ASP A 70 20.10 -1.69 18.78
N GLN A 71 20.17 -0.72 19.70
CA GLN A 71 19.13 0.29 19.87
C GLN A 71 18.90 1.14 18.62
N SER A 72 19.91 1.30 17.75
CA SER A 72 19.77 2.07 16.52
C SER A 72 18.89 1.34 15.51
N ILE A 73 19.04 0.01 15.41
CA ILE A 73 18.21 -0.83 14.54
C ILE A 73 16.77 -0.83 15.04
N LEU A 74 16.55 -1.04 16.34
CA LEU A 74 15.22 -1.02 16.94
C LEU A 74 14.52 0.32 16.74
N ARG A 75 15.22 1.42 17.01
CA ARG A 75 14.69 2.77 16.79
C ARG A 75 14.38 3.02 15.31
N GLY A 76 15.26 2.58 14.40
CA GLY A 76 15.04 2.65 12.95
C GLY A 76 13.77 1.91 12.54
N PHE A 77 13.61 0.67 12.99
CA PHE A 77 12.44 -0.16 12.69
C PHE A 77 11.13 0.46 13.20
N ILE A 78 11.12 0.93 14.46
CA ILE A 78 9.94 1.59 15.04
C ILE A 78 9.62 2.88 14.29
N ASN A 79 10.63 3.70 13.97
CA ASN A 79 10.44 4.92 13.18
C ASN A 79 9.85 4.61 11.80
N SER A 80 10.38 3.61 11.08
CA SER A 80 9.85 3.19 9.78
C SER A 80 8.38 2.78 9.88
N LEU A 81 8.00 2.03 10.91
CA LEU A 81 6.61 1.64 11.14
C LEU A 81 5.70 2.83 11.43
N LEU A 82 6.11 3.72 12.34
CA LEU A 82 5.34 4.90 12.70
C LEU A 82 5.18 5.87 11.53
N TYR A 83 6.25 6.11 10.78
CA TYR A 83 6.24 7.03 9.65
C TYR A 83 5.44 6.47 8.48
N SER A 84 5.58 5.17 8.18
CA SER A 84 4.80 4.51 7.12
C SER A 84 3.31 4.47 7.45
N PHE A 85 2.97 4.16 8.70
CA PHE A 85 1.58 4.17 9.16
C PHE A 85 0.99 5.58 9.12
N GLY A 86 1.72 6.58 9.64
CA GLY A 86 1.29 7.98 9.64
C GLY A 86 1.09 8.51 8.23
N PHE A 87 2.03 8.26 7.32
CA PHE A 87 1.94 8.60 5.90
C PHE A 87 0.73 7.93 5.24
N ALA A 88 0.55 6.62 5.45
CA ALA A 88 -0.56 5.88 4.84
C ALA A 88 -1.93 6.34 5.35
N ALA A 89 -2.07 6.56 6.66
CA ALA A 89 -3.30 7.08 7.24
C ALA A 89 -3.63 8.49 6.72
N LEU A 90 -2.63 9.37 6.67
CA LEU A 90 -2.79 10.72 6.12
C LEU A 90 -3.16 10.67 4.63
N THR A 91 -2.51 9.81 3.85
CA THR A 91 -2.78 9.61 2.42
C THR A 91 -4.20 9.15 2.18
N VAL A 92 -4.68 8.15 2.93
CA VAL A 92 -6.07 7.65 2.81
C VAL A 92 -7.06 8.74 3.18
N LEU A 93 -6.82 9.46 4.28
CA LEU A 93 -7.67 10.56 4.73
C LEU A 93 -7.78 11.63 3.63
N LEU A 94 -6.66 12.16 3.18
CA LEU A 94 -6.65 13.19 2.13
C LEU A 94 -7.29 12.69 0.84
N SER A 95 -7.03 11.43 0.46
CA SER A 95 -7.59 10.83 -0.74
C SER A 95 -9.11 10.74 -0.67
N VAL A 96 -9.66 10.21 0.42
CA VAL A 96 -11.10 9.99 0.58
C VAL A 96 -11.87 11.31 0.69
N PHE A 97 -11.37 12.25 1.50
CA PHE A 97 -12.00 13.56 1.68
C PHE A 97 -11.99 14.39 0.38
N THR A 98 -10.97 14.22 -0.46
CA THR A 98 -10.92 14.89 -1.77
C THR A 98 -11.76 14.16 -2.82
N ALA A 99 -11.72 12.82 -2.82
CA ALA A 99 -12.36 12.00 -3.83
C ALA A 99 -13.89 12.00 -3.74
N TYR A 100 -14.46 12.04 -2.53
CA TYR A 100 -15.90 11.95 -2.36
C TYR A 100 -16.66 13.15 -2.99
N PRO A 101 -16.34 14.42 -2.68
CA PRO A 101 -16.97 15.54 -3.38
C PRO A 101 -16.71 15.52 -4.89
N LEU A 102 -15.50 15.11 -5.32
CA LEU A 102 -15.16 15.00 -6.75
C LEU A 102 -15.91 13.88 -7.49
N SER A 103 -16.51 12.93 -6.77
CA SER A 103 -17.30 11.85 -7.35
C SER A 103 -18.66 12.38 -7.84
N LYS A 104 -19.22 13.37 -7.13
CA LYS A 104 -20.49 14.04 -7.39
C LYS A 104 -20.48 14.79 -8.73
N LYS A 105 -21.57 14.70 -9.49
CA LYS A 105 -21.68 15.29 -10.84
C LYS A 105 -22.00 16.79 -10.82
N ASP A 106 -22.65 17.22 -9.76
CA ASP A 106 -23.14 18.56 -9.44
C ASP A 106 -22.10 19.46 -8.75
N LEU A 107 -20.91 18.94 -8.41
CA LEU A 107 -19.84 19.76 -7.85
C LEU A 107 -19.40 20.86 -8.82
N VAL A 108 -19.67 22.11 -8.46
CA VAL A 108 -19.25 23.30 -9.20
C VAL A 108 -17.71 23.34 -9.26
N GLY A 109 -17.16 23.53 -10.45
CA GLY A 109 -15.71 23.59 -10.66
C GLY A 109 -15.01 22.22 -10.74
N ARG A 110 -15.74 21.09 -10.67
CA ARG A 110 -15.18 19.73 -10.77
C ARG A 110 -14.20 19.53 -11.92
N ARG A 111 -14.52 20.07 -13.11
CA ARG A 111 -13.67 19.95 -14.30
C ARG A 111 -12.30 20.61 -14.11
N TRP A 112 -12.27 21.81 -13.54
CA TRP A 112 -11.04 22.55 -13.26
C TRP A 112 -10.19 21.87 -12.19
N ILE A 113 -10.81 21.41 -11.10
CA ILE A 113 -10.11 20.67 -10.03
C ILE A 113 -9.48 19.40 -10.60
N ASN A 114 -10.21 18.66 -11.44
CA ASN A 114 -9.67 17.46 -12.08
C ASN A 114 -8.48 17.75 -12.98
N TYR A 115 -8.53 18.81 -13.80
CA TYR A 115 -7.39 19.19 -14.62
C TYR A 115 -6.19 19.60 -13.78
N PHE A 116 -6.39 20.38 -12.72
CA PHE A 116 -5.33 20.75 -11.80
C PHE A 116 -4.65 19.51 -11.19
N LEU A 117 -5.43 18.57 -10.65
CA LEU A 117 -4.89 17.33 -10.08
C LEU A 117 -4.11 16.52 -11.13
N ILE A 118 -4.67 16.34 -12.33
CA ILE A 118 -3.99 15.60 -13.40
C ILE A 118 -2.67 16.27 -13.79
N VAL A 119 -2.62 17.60 -13.88
CA VAL A 119 -1.36 18.32 -14.17
C VAL A 119 -0.30 18.03 -13.11
N THR A 120 -0.65 18.05 -11.82
CA THR A 120 0.32 17.75 -10.74
C THR A 120 0.84 16.32 -10.76
N MET A 121 0.18 15.39 -11.46
CA MET A 121 0.66 14.01 -11.62
C MET A 121 1.83 13.92 -12.63
N PHE A 122 1.88 14.82 -13.62
CA PHE A 122 2.91 14.82 -14.67
C PHE A 122 3.97 15.90 -14.46
N PHE A 123 3.64 16.96 -13.73
CA PHE A 123 4.52 18.10 -13.50
C PHE A 123 4.80 18.23 -12.00
N GLY A 124 6.08 18.31 -11.63
CA GLY A 124 6.52 18.52 -10.26
C GLY A 124 7.88 19.22 -10.20
N GLY A 125 8.17 19.87 -9.07
CA GLY A 125 9.42 20.61 -8.87
C GLY A 125 10.67 19.71 -8.77
N GLY A 126 10.49 18.41 -8.54
CA GLY A 126 11.60 17.47 -8.34
C GLY A 126 12.21 17.58 -6.93
N LEU A 127 13.30 16.84 -6.71
CA LEU A 127 13.87 16.65 -5.37
C LEU A 127 14.38 17.95 -4.73
N VAL A 128 15.11 18.78 -5.47
CA VAL A 128 15.76 19.99 -4.91
C VAL A 128 14.72 21.03 -4.45
N PRO A 129 13.74 21.45 -5.27
CA PRO A 129 12.69 22.37 -4.80
C PRO A 129 11.84 21.78 -3.67
N THR A 130 11.55 20.48 -3.71
CA THR A 130 10.79 19.82 -2.62
C THR A 130 11.57 19.88 -1.31
N TYR A 131 12.88 19.61 -1.34
CA TYR A 131 13.74 19.72 -0.17
C TYR A 131 13.79 21.15 0.39
N LEU A 132 13.96 22.15 -0.49
CA LEU A 132 13.97 23.56 -0.08
C LEU A 132 12.65 23.96 0.57
N LEU A 133 11.52 23.52 0.03
CA LEU A 133 10.20 23.78 0.61
C LEU A 133 10.08 23.16 2.02
N VAL A 134 10.46 21.89 2.19
CA VAL A 134 10.44 21.21 3.51
C VAL A 134 11.36 21.93 4.50
N LYS A 135 12.48 22.45 4.04
CA LYS A 135 13.40 23.28 4.83
C LYS A 135 12.78 24.60 5.27
N GLU A 136 12.19 25.34 4.34
CA GLU A 136 11.55 26.63 4.60
C GLU A 136 10.33 26.51 5.51
N LEU A 137 9.61 25.39 5.42
CA LEU A 137 8.51 25.04 6.33
C LEU A 137 8.97 24.60 7.74
N GLY A 138 10.28 24.57 8.00
CA GLY A 138 10.84 24.22 9.32
C GLY A 138 10.65 22.74 9.70
N MET A 139 10.40 21.87 8.73
CA MET A 139 10.08 20.46 8.98
C MET A 139 11.32 19.56 9.09
N LEU A 140 12.51 20.07 8.75
CA LEU A 140 13.76 19.27 8.79
C LEU A 140 14.00 18.66 10.16
N ASN A 141 14.54 17.44 10.17
CA ASN A 141 14.81 16.66 11.37
C ASN A 141 13.56 16.36 12.23
N THR A 142 12.36 16.38 11.62
CA THR A 142 11.11 15.97 12.28
C THR A 142 10.43 14.83 11.50
N PRO A 143 9.56 14.02 12.15
CA PRO A 143 8.75 13.01 11.47
C PRO A 143 7.91 13.56 10.31
N TRP A 144 7.51 14.84 10.39
CA TRP A 144 6.68 15.48 9.38
C TRP A 144 7.37 15.60 8.03
N ALA A 145 8.70 15.71 8.01
CA ALA A 145 9.48 15.72 6.76
C ALA A 145 9.31 14.42 5.94
N ILE A 146 8.85 13.35 6.58
CA ILE A 146 8.65 12.04 5.97
C ILE A 146 7.15 11.77 5.77
N ILE A 147 6.30 12.16 6.73
CA ILE A 147 4.86 11.84 6.72
C ILE A 147 4.06 12.72 5.76
N VAL A 148 4.39 14.01 5.62
CA VAL A 148 3.55 14.97 4.89
C VAL A 148 3.90 15.05 3.40
N PRO A 149 5.19 15.16 3.00
CA PRO A 149 5.53 15.25 1.59
C PRO A 149 5.06 14.02 0.81
N GLY A 150 4.28 14.24 -0.25
CA GLY A 150 3.74 13.15 -1.07
C GLY A 150 2.47 12.46 -0.53
N ALA A 151 1.96 12.86 0.64
CA ALA A 151 0.71 12.28 1.19
C ALA A 151 -0.52 12.61 0.32
N VAL A 152 -0.49 13.73 -0.41
CA VAL A 152 -1.46 13.99 -1.48
C VAL A 152 -1.01 13.26 -2.74
N ASN A 153 -1.63 12.10 -2.99
CA ASN A 153 -1.37 11.32 -4.19
C ASN A 153 -2.60 11.34 -5.11
N VAL A 154 -2.45 11.96 -6.29
CA VAL A 154 -3.54 12.13 -7.26
C VAL A 154 -4.08 10.80 -7.77
N TRP A 155 -3.23 9.80 -7.96
CA TRP A 155 -3.66 8.47 -8.39
C TRP A 155 -4.59 7.83 -7.35
N ASN A 156 -4.24 7.92 -6.07
CA ASN A 156 -5.07 7.42 -4.97
C ASN A 156 -6.42 8.16 -4.90
N ILE A 157 -6.43 9.49 -5.12
CA ILE A 157 -7.67 10.28 -5.22
C ILE A 157 -8.55 9.80 -6.38
N ILE A 158 -7.96 9.55 -7.56
CA ILE A 158 -8.70 9.07 -8.74
C ILE A 158 -9.29 7.68 -8.49
N LEU A 159 -8.55 6.77 -7.86
CA LEU A 159 -9.03 5.45 -7.50
C LEU A 159 -10.18 5.50 -6.48
N ALA A 160 -10.03 6.28 -5.40
CA ALA A 160 -11.10 6.50 -4.43
C ALA A 160 -12.35 7.08 -5.09
N ARG A 161 -12.18 8.04 -6.01
CA ARG A 161 -13.29 8.69 -6.71
C ARG A 161 -14.02 7.68 -7.59
N ALA A 162 -13.30 6.88 -8.37
CA ALA A 162 -13.89 5.84 -9.21
C ALA A 162 -14.68 4.82 -8.36
N TYR A 163 -14.16 4.46 -7.18
CA TYR A 163 -14.87 3.60 -6.24
C TYR A 163 -16.17 4.24 -5.76
N PHE A 164 -16.14 5.51 -5.31
CA PHE A 164 -17.35 6.23 -4.89
C PHE A 164 -18.39 6.37 -6.00
N GLN A 165 -17.97 6.49 -7.27
CA GLN A 165 -18.88 6.54 -8.42
C GLN A 165 -19.51 5.19 -8.76
N GLY A 166 -18.89 4.09 -8.33
CA GLY A 166 -19.44 2.74 -8.49
C GLY A 166 -20.42 2.34 -7.39
N LEU A 167 -20.58 3.15 -6.34
CA LEU A 167 -21.57 2.90 -5.29
C LEU A 167 -22.98 3.27 -5.78
N PRO A 168 -24.02 2.53 -5.38
CA PRO A 168 -25.41 2.80 -5.76
C PRO A 168 -25.85 4.21 -5.34
N GLU A 169 -26.37 5.00 -6.28
CA GLU A 169 -26.83 6.38 -6.04
C GLU A 169 -28.13 6.40 -5.21
N GLU A 170 -28.92 5.33 -5.29
CA GLU A 170 -30.18 5.15 -4.57
C GLU A 170 -29.99 5.19 -3.05
N LEU A 171 -28.81 4.81 -2.54
CA LEU A 171 -28.48 4.91 -1.11
C LEU A 171 -28.37 6.37 -0.64
N VAL A 172 -27.89 7.25 -1.52
CA VAL A 172 -27.82 8.69 -1.24
C VAL A 172 -29.22 9.28 -1.32
N GLU A 173 -29.99 8.96 -2.36
CA GLU A 173 -31.36 9.45 -2.54
C GLU A 173 -32.27 9.06 -1.35
N ALA A 174 -32.21 7.80 -0.92
CA ALA A 174 -32.96 7.32 0.24
C ALA A 174 -32.58 8.10 1.51
N ALA A 175 -31.29 8.34 1.74
CA ALA A 175 -30.85 9.11 2.89
C ALA A 175 -31.31 10.57 2.86
N VAL A 176 -31.37 11.19 1.66
CA VAL A 176 -31.91 12.54 1.48
C VAL A 176 -33.42 12.56 1.77
N ILE A 177 -34.18 11.55 1.35
CA ILE A 177 -35.61 11.40 1.68
C ILE A 177 -35.81 11.27 3.20
N ASP A 178 -34.91 10.57 3.89
CA ASP A 178 -34.87 10.46 5.35
C ASP A 178 -34.38 11.74 6.06
N GLY A 179 -34.08 12.80 5.31
CA GLY A 179 -33.65 14.10 5.84
C GLY A 179 -32.18 14.18 6.26
N ALA A 180 -31.34 13.25 5.81
CA ALA A 180 -29.90 13.28 6.08
C ALA A 180 -29.20 14.40 5.27
N ASN A 181 -28.30 15.13 5.92
CA ASN A 181 -27.43 16.10 5.25
C ASN A 181 -26.17 15.44 4.64
N ASP A 182 -25.44 16.16 3.79
CA ASP A 182 -24.27 15.63 3.07
C ASP A 182 -23.18 15.05 3.98
N LEU A 183 -22.90 15.69 5.13
CA LEU A 183 -21.91 15.18 6.08
C LEU A 183 -22.38 13.88 6.73
N GLN A 184 -23.66 13.78 7.06
CA GLN A 184 -24.25 12.55 7.59
C GLN A 184 -24.19 11.43 6.54
N ILE A 185 -24.55 11.72 5.29
CA ILE A 185 -24.46 10.76 4.18
C ILE A 185 -23.02 10.30 4.01
N PHE A 186 -22.05 11.22 4.02
CA PHE A 186 -20.64 10.87 3.91
C PHE A 186 -20.17 9.96 5.06
N PHE A 187 -20.31 10.39 6.31
CA PHE A 187 -19.75 9.65 7.45
C PHE A 187 -20.52 8.39 7.81
N LYS A 188 -21.85 8.36 7.64
CA LYS A 188 -22.70 7.24 8.06
C LYS A 188 -22.93 6.21 6.96
N ILE A 189 -22.83 6.58 5.68
CA ILE A 189 -23.16 5.70 4.55
C ILE A 189 -21.94 5.50 3.66
N MET A 190 -21.43 6.57 3.06
CA MET A 190 -20.43 6.45 2.00
C MET A 190 -19.06 6.00 2.52
N LEU A 191 -18.62 6.53 3.67
CA LEU A 191 -17.33 6.20 4.27
C LEU A 191 -17.27 4.73 4.74
N PRO A 192 -18.29 4.16 5.44
CA PRO A 192 -18.32 2.73 5.74
C PRO A 192 -18.32 1.83 4.50
N LEU A 193 -19.01 2.23 3.43
CA LEU A 193 -19.00 1.48 2.16
C LEU A 193 -17.64 1.55 1.45
N ALA A 194 -16.87 2.62 1.67
CA ALA A 194 -15.53 2.79 1.11
C ALA A 194 -14.42 2.02 1.83
N LYS A 195 -14.71 1.24 2.88
CA LYS A 195 -13.69 0.46 3.61
C LYS A 195 -12.79 -0.40 2.70
N PRO A 196 -13.29 -1.10 1.66
CA PRO A 196 -12.44 -1.88 0.77
C PRO A 196 -11.41 -1.03 0.03
N ILE A 197 -11.80 0.12 -0.53
CA ILE A 197 -10.85 0.99 -1.24
C ILE A 197 -9.89 1.67 -0.26
N MET A 198 -10.36 2.09 0.92
CA MET A 198 -9.48 2.66 1.96
C MET A 198 -8.37 1.69 2.37
N PHE A 199 -8.69 0.39 2.49
CA PHE A 199 -7.70 -0.63 2.81
C PHE A 199 -6.67 -0.81 1.69
N VAL A 200 -7.10 -0.86 0.43
CA VAL A 200 -6.19 -0.94 -0.73
C VAL A 200 -5.25 0.27 -0.77
N LEU A 201 -5.80 1.48 -0.62
CA LEU A 201 -5.00 2.71 -0.61
C LEU A 201 -4.03 2.76 0.57
N PHE A 202 -4.47 2.30 1.75
CA PHE A 202 -3.62 2.20 2.94
C PHE A 202 -2.43 1.28 2.67
N LEU A 203 -2.67 0.08 2.14
CA LEU A 203 -1.59 -0.87 1.85
C LEU A 203 -0.61 -0.33 0.82
N TYR A 204 -1.09 0.29 -0.26
CA TYR A 204 -0.21 0.86 -1.28
C TYR A 204 0.64 1.99 -0.72
N ALA A 205 0.05 2.90 0.06
CA ALA A 205 0.79 4.00 0.69
C ALA A 205 1.76 3.49 1.77
N PHE A 206 1.35 2.52 2.58
CA PHE A 206 2.18 1.94 3.64
C PHE A 206 3.40 1.23 3.06
N VAL A 207 3.20 0.32 2.12
CA VAL A 207 4.29 -0.43 1.48
C VAL A 207 5.21 0.53 0.71
N GLY A 208 4.64 1.52 0.02
CA GLY A 208 5.41 2.53 -0.69
C GLY A 208 6.31 3.37 0.24
N GLN A 209 5.84 3.68 1.45
CA GLN A 209 6.62 4.45 2.42
C GLN A 209 7.58 3.60 3.25
N TRP A 210 7.27 2.32 3.43
CA TRP A 210 8.08 1.39 4.22
C TRP A 210 9.40 1.02 3.52
N ASN A 211 9.37 0.93 2.18
CA ASN A 211 10.54 0.62 1.34
C ASN A 211 11.35 1.86 1.02
#